data_AF-A0A3C0C8L3-F1
#
_entry.id   AF-A0A3C0C8L3-F1
#
_cell.length_a   1.000
_cell.length_b   1.000
_cell.length_c   1.000
_cell.angle_alpha   90.00
_cell.angle_beta   90.00
_cell.angle_gamma   90.00
#
_symmetry.space_group_name_H-M   'P 1'
#
loop_
_entity.id
_entity.type
_entity.pdbx_description
1 polymer ?
#
loop_
_entity_poly.entity_id
_entity_poly.type
_entity_poly.pdbx_seq_one_letter_code
_entity_poly.pdbx_strand_id
1 'polypeptide(L)'
;MSFDIREFAKLPRSQENFTALRRNGKIYVDKTAMIYDLAFTEDKYFISRPRRFGKTLLISTLESLFRYGLRDFKGLAIEKLWHDHT
;
A
#
# COMPACT_ATOMS: atom_id res chain seq x y z
N MET A 1 -18.41 26.97 5.05
CA MET A 1 -17.92 25.79 5.80
C MET A 1 -16.40 25.77 5.67
N SER A 2 -15.68 26.22 6.69
CA SER A 2 -14.21 26.26 6.70
C SER A 2 -13.68 24.84 6.94
N PHE A 3 -12.97 24.30 5.96
CA PHE A 3 -12.40 22.95 6.02
C PHE A 3 -11.01 23.05 6.68
N ASP A 4 -10.86 22.57 7.92
CA ASP A 4 -9.56 22.54 8.57
C ASP A 4 -8.77 21.31 8.08
N ILE A 5 -7.70 21.58 7.33
CA ILE A 5 -6.76 20.58 6.83
C ILE A 5 -6.10 19.76 7.95
N ARG A 6 -6.18 20.20 9.21
CA ARG A 6 -5.66 19.48 10.38
C ARG A 6 -6.54 18.31 10.82
N GLU A 7 -7.80 18.25 10.40
CA GLU A 7 -8.68 17.10 10.69
C GLU A 7 -8.39 15.87 9.81
N PHE A 8 -7.65 16.05 8.71
CA PHE A 8 -7.26 14.96 7.82
C PHE A 8 -5.96 14.30 8.27
N ALA A 9 -5.91 12.98 8.09
CA ALA A 9 -4.67 12.21 8.22
C ALA A 9 -3.53 12.88 7.43
N LYS A 10 -2.32 12.90 8.00
CA LYS A 10 -1.20 13.62 7.42
C LYS A 10 -0.81 13.03 6.06
N LEU A 11 -0.58 13.90 5.07
CA LEU A 11 -0.05 13.50 3.77
C LEU A 11 1.36 12.88 3.92
N PRO A 12 1.65 11.78 3.20
CA PRO A 12 2.96 11.13 3.24
C PRO A 12 3.98 11.86 2.36
N ARG A 13 4.38 13.09 2.72
CA ARG A 13 5.25 13.95 1.89
C ARG A 13 6.59 13.31 1.47
N SER A 14 7.11 12.35 2.24
CA SER A 14 8.34 11.61 1.92
C SER A 14 8.34 10.19 2.51
N GLN A 15 7.16 9.64 2.84
CA GLN A 15 7.10 8.30 3.42
C GLN A 15 7.03 7.26 2.31
N GLU A 16 8.13 6.56 2.09
CA GLU A 16 8.25 5.54 1.05
C GLU A 16 8.13 4.11 1.59
N ASN A 17 8.10 3.93 2.93
CA ASN A 17 7.92 2.64 3.57
C ASN A 17 6.45 2.43 3.97
N PHE A 18 5.83 1.38 3.44
CA PHE A 18 4.43 1.05 3.68
C PHE A 18 4.12 0.80 5.16
N THR A 19 4.86 -0.07 5.85
CA THR A 19 4.65 -0.34 7.28
C THR A 19 4.68 0.93 8.12
N ALA A 20 5.68 1.79 7.89
CA ALA A 20 5.81 3.05 8.61
C ALA A 20 4.73 4.07 8.18
N LEU A 21 4.18 4.00 6.96
CA LEU A 21 3.02 4.77 6.54
C LEU A 21 1.78 4.35 7.33
N ARG A 22 1.51 3.04 7.39
CA ARG A 22 0.37 2.46 8.11
C ARG A 22 0.42 2.73 9.62
N ARG A 23 1.57 2.50 10.25
CA ARG A 23 1.78 2.76 11.69
C ARG A 23 1.57 4.22 12.08
N ASN A 24 1.94 5.15 11.21
CA ASN A 24 1.80 6.59 11.46
C ASN A 24 0.42 7.15 11.10
N GLY A 25 -0.54 6.30 10.71
CA GLY A 25 -1.89 6.74 10.34
C GLY A 25 -1.91 7.74 9.19
N LYS A 26 -0.94 7.66 8.26
CA LYS A 26 -0.86 8.57 7.11
C LYS A 26 -1.83 8.14 6.02
N ILE A 27 -2.23 9.11 5.19
CA ILE A 27 -3.07 8.81 4.02
C ILE A 27 -2.35 7.83 3.11
N TYR A 28 -3.06 6.75 2.76
CA TYR A 28 -2.65 5.78 1.76
C TYR A 28 -3.76 5.68 0.71
N VAL A 29 -3.40 5.80 -0.57
CA VAL A 29 -4.34 5.50 -1.66
C VAL A 29 -4.35 4.00 -1.85
N ASP A 30 -5.45 3.36 -1.46
CA ASP A 30 -5.56 1.91 -1.53
C ASP A 30 -5.56 1.41 -2.97
N LYS A 31 -4.53 0.62 -3.29
CA LYS A 31 -4.36 -0.08 -4.57
C LYS A 31 -4.21 -1.58 -4.38
N THR A 32 -4.56 -2.08 -3.19
CA THR A 32 -4.20 -3.44 -2.77
C THR A 32 -5.03 -4.53 -3.45
N ALA A 33 -6.21 -4.20 -3.98
CA ALA A 33 -6.94 -5.11 -4.88
C ALA A 33 -6.14 -5.42 -6.16
N MET A 34 -5.55 -4.39 -6.80
CA MET A 34 -4.67 -4.63 -7.96
C MET A 34 -3.42 -5.40 -7.57
N ILE A 35 -2.88 -5.19 -6.36
CA ILE A 35 -1.75 -5.99 -5.86
C ILE A 35 -2.14 -7.47 -5.74
N TYR A 36 -3.35 -7.77 -5.28
CA TYR A 36 -3.88 -9.13 -5.28
C TYR A 36 -3.89 -9.72 -6.69
N ASP A 37 -4.48 -9.03 -7.66
CA ASP A 37 -4.53 -9.49 -9.06
C ASP A 37 -3.11 -9.77 -9.62
N LEU A 38 -2.15 -8.87 -9.33
CA LEU A 38 -0.75 -9.02 -9.72
C LEU A 38 -0.06 -10.23 -9.07
N ALA A 39 -0.46 -10.61 -7.85
CA ALA A 39 0.15 -11.72 -7.13
C ALA A 39 -0.33 -13.10 -7.62
N PHE A 40 -1.55 -13.17 -8.17
CA PHE A 40 -2.18 -14.44 -8.63
C PHE A 40 -2.14 -14.64 -10.15
N THR A 41 -1.63 -13.66 -10.89
CA THR A 41 -1.49 -13.78 -12.35
C THR A 41 -0.07 -14.21 -12.71
N GLU A 42 0.07 -15.25 -13.54
CA GLU A 42 1.36 -15.76 -14.01
C GLU A 42 1.93 -14.95 -15.20
N ASP A 43 2.00 -13.63 -15.06
CA ASP A 43 2.50 -12.73 -16.10
C ASP A 43 3.73 -11.92 -15.68
N LYS A 44 4.52 -11.49 -16.67
CA LYS A 44 5.67 -10.61 -16.44
C LYS A 44 5.22 -9.15 -16.40
N TYR A 45 5.33 -8.54 -15.22
CA TYR A 45 4.99 -7.13 -15.04
C TYR A 45 6.18 -6.20 -15.19
N PHE A 46 6.05 -5.19 -16.07
CA PHE A 46 7.00 -4.09 -16.17
C PHE A 46 6.52 -2.87 -15.37
N ILE A 47 7.25 -2.53 -14.31
CA ILE A 47 7.02 -1.29 -13.59
C ILE A 47 7.87 -0.20 -14.25
N SER A 48 7.29 0.58 -15.17
CA SER A 48 7.96 1.69 -15.88
C SER A 48 8.42 2.78 -14.91
N ARG A 49 9.59 3.44 -15.12
CA ARG A 49 10.30 4.36 -14.18
C ARG A 49 9.97 5.88 -14.34
N PRO A 50 8.74 6.37 -14.20
CA PRO A 50 8.54 7.79 -13.91
C PRO A 50 9.08 8.11 -12.51
N ARG A 51 9.88 9.17 -12.40
CA ARG A 51 10.43 9.64 -11.11
C ARG A 51 9.27 10.08 -10.21
N ARG A 52 9.31 9.72 -8.92
CA ARG A 52 8.27 10.00 -7.89
C ARG A 52 6.91 9.32 -8.10
N PHE A 53 6.82 8.29 -8.93
CA PHE A 53 5.56 7.59 -9.17
C PHE A 53 5.11 6.62 -8.05
N GLY A 54 5.76 6.66 -6.88
CA GLY A 54 5.40 5.81 -5.74
C GLY A 54 5.90 4.36 -5.82
N LYS A 55 6.94 4.10 -6.63
CA LYS A 55 7.53 2.75 -6.77
C LYS A 55 8.05 2.14 -5.49
N THR A 56 8.81 2.92 -4.72
CA THR A 56 9.36 2.45 -3.44
C THR A 56 8.22 2.07 -2.49
N LEU A 57 7.13 2.84 -2.48
CA LEU A 57 5.95 2.52 -1.68
C LEU A 57 5.26 1.24 -2.15
N LEU A 58 5.11 1.04 -3.46
CA LEU A 58 4.56 -0.20 -4.00
C LEU A 58 5.43 -1.42 -3.63
N ILE A 59 6.75 -1.33 -3.81
CA ILE A 59 7.69 -2.41 -3.47
C ILE A 59 7.63 -2.72 -1.98
N SER A 60 7.64 -1.71 -1.11
CA SER A 60 7.54 -1.94 0.34
C SER A 60 6.15 -2.44 0.78
N THR A 61 5.10 -2.15 0.00
CA THR A 61 3.77 -2.74 0.20
C THR A 61 3.82 -4.24 -0.09
N LEU A 62 4.37 -4.64 -1.25
CA LEU A 62 4.55 -6.04 -1.62
C LEU A 62 5.44 -6.78 -0.61
N GLU A 63 6.55 -6.18 -0.20
CA GLU A 63 7.43 -6.74 0.83
C GLU A 63 6.67 -7.00 2.13
N SER A 64 5.87 -6.03 2.60
CA SER A 64 5.07 -6.22 3.81
C SER A 64 4.05 -7.35 3.66
N LEU A 65 3.36 -7.42 2.52
CA LEU A 65 2.37 -8.45 2.23
C LEU A 65 2.99 -9.85 2.27
N PHE A 66 4.07 -10.06 1.51
CA PHE A 66 4.68 -11.39 1.40
C PHE A 66 5.48 -11.81 2.63
N ARG A 67 6.01 -10.84 3.41
CA ARG A 67 6.81 -11.15 4.60
C ARG A 67 5.98 -11.27 5.87
N TYR A 68 4.91 -10.48 6.00
CA TYR A 68 4.14 -10.35 7.25
C TYR A 68 2.64 -10.59 7.06
N GLY A 69 2.21 -11.03 5.87
CA GLY A 69 0.81 -11.23 5.55
C GLY A 69 -0.02 -9.95 5.72
N LEU A 70 -1.20 -10.10 6.32
CA LEU A 70 -2.16 -9.01 6.49
C LEU A 70 -1.86 -8.05 7.65
N ARG A 71 -0.71 -8.19 8.35
CA ARG A 71 -0.36 -7.38 9.54
C ARG A 71 -0.58 -5.88 9.35
N ASP A 72 -0.16 -5.34 8.22
CA ASP A 72 -0.20 -3.89 7.95
C ASP A 72 -1.42 -3.49 7.07
N PHE A 73 -2.30 -4.43 6.73
CA PHE A 73 -3.33 -4.29 5.68
C PHE A 73 -4.76 -4.10 6.19
N LYS A 74 -4.96 -3.99 7.50
CA LYS A 74 -6.29 -3.74 8.10
C LYS A 74 -7.00 -2.55 7.44
N GLY A 75 -8.23 -2.76 7.01
CA GLY A 75 -9.09 -1.77 6.36
C GLY A 75 -8.73 -1.48 4.89
N LEU A 76 -7.85 -2.28 4.27
CA LEU A 76 -7.53 -2.21 2.84
C LEU A 76 -8.22 -3.34 2.08
N ALA A 77 -8.44 -3.17 0.78
CA ALA A 77 -9.17 -4.12 -0.06
C ALA A 77 -8.60 -5.55 0.01
N ILE A 78 -7.27 -5.69 0.05
CA ILE A 78 -6.61 -7.01 0.09
C ILE A 78 -6.87 -7.79 1.38
N GLU A 79 -7.29 -7.14 2.48
CA GLU A 79 -7.62 -7.83 3.74
C GLU A 79 -8.71 -8.89 3.55
N LYS A 80 -9.65 -8.66 2.62
CA LYS A 80 -10.73 -9.61 2.31
C LYS A 80 -10.41 -10.58 1.18
N LEU A 81 -9.34 -10.32 0.42
CA LEU A 81 -8.98 -11.08 -0.78
C LEU A 81 -7.88 -12.10 -0.49
N TRP A 82 -6.98 -11.77 0.45
CA TRP A 82 -5.81 -12.59 0.77
C TRP A 82 -6.17 -13.73 1.74
N HIS A 83 -6.15 -14.96 1.23
CA HIS A 83 -6.49 -16.18 1.99
C HIS A 83 -5.28 -17.09 2.20
N ASP A 84 -4.06 -16.56 2.02
CA ASP A 84 -2.87 -17.39 2.11
C ASP A 84 -2.55 -17.74 3.57
N HIS A 85 -2.44 -19.04 3.84
CA HIS A 85 -2.07 -19.62 5.12
C HIS A 85 -0.60 -20.04 5.05
N THR A 86 0.31 -19.08 5.00
CA THR A 86 1.74 -19.37 5.23
C THR A 86 2.04 -19.47 6.72
#